data_AF-A0AA96X3U2-F1
#
_entry.id   AF-A0AA96X3U2-F1
#
_cell.length_a   1.000
_cell.length_b   1.000
_cell.length_c   1.000
_cell.angle_alpha   90.00
_cell.angle_beta   90.00
_cell.angle_gamma   90.00
#
_symmetry.space_group_name_H-M   'P 1'
#
loop_
_entity.id
_entity.type
_entity.pdbx_description
1 polymer ?
#
loop_
_entity_poly.entity_id
_entity_poly.type
_entity_poly.pdbx_seq_one_letter_code
_entity_poly.pdbx_strand_id
1 'polypeptide(L)'
;MYKKVRTPCIGVCSTGIGDDVCRGCKRFAHEVIDWNAYSEEQRRVIAERREGYLVNAVRSQLEIVDRELLLEQLHHQRVRFDESQNPYCWVFELLRAGASQISDLKAFGLQLTAQARGVPLVEIRRLIDEDFYALSVAYYQRYVAPGIT
;
A
#
# COMPACT_ATOMS: atom_id res chain seq x y z
N MET A 1 -23.40 11.88 -0.76
CA MET A 1 -22.74 11.63 -2.06
C MET A 1 -21.45 10.88 -1.79
N TYR A 2 -21.35 9.62 -2.21
CA TYR A 2 -20.19 8.79 -1.91
C TYR A 2 -18.96 9.25 -2.73
N LYS A 3 -17.80 9.39 -2.08
CA LYS A 3 -16.53 9.73 -2.75
C LYS A 3 -16.15 8.59 -3.71
N LYS A 4 -15.84 8.95 -4.96
CA LYS A 4 -15.47 8.00 -6.02
C LYS A 4 -14.14 7.32 -5.71
N VAL A 5 -14.08 6.00 -5.82
CA VAL A 5 -12.85 5.22 -5.61
C VAL A 5 -11.94 5.33 -6.84
N ARG A 6 -10.72 5.85 -6.65
CA ARG A 6 -9.73 5.93 -7.73
C ARG A 6 -9.13 4.55 -8.01
N THR A 7 -8.73 4.31 -9.26
CA THR A 7 -8.03 3.07 -9.60
C THR A 7 -6.68 3.00 -8.88
N PRO A 8 -6.33 1.88 -8.22
CA PRO A 8 -5.03 1.71 -7.58
C PRO A 8 -3.93 1.30 -8.56
N CYS A 9 -4.20 1.32 -9.86
CA CYS A 9 -3.24 0.91 -10.89
C CYS A 9 -2.04 1.88 -10.95
N ILE A 10 -0.83 1.32 -11.01
CA ILE A 10 0.42 2.07 -11.11
C ILE A 10 1.05 2.00 -12.51
N GLY A 11 0.33 1.47 -13.51
CA GLY A 11 0.83 1.33 -14.89
C GLY A 11 1.70 0.10 -15.14
N VAL A 12 1.88 -0.78 -14.16
CA VAL A 12 2.57 -2.07 -14.30
C VAL A 12 1.59 -3.19 -13.98
N CYS A 13 1.40 -4.11 -14.94
CA CYS A 13 0.46 -5.22 -14.80
C CYS A 13 1.11 -6.55 -15.16
N SER A 14 1.06 -7.50 -14.22
CA SER A 14 1.54 -8.87 -14.44
C SER A 14 0.42 -9.88 -14.67
N THR A 15 -0.85 -9.48 -14.50
CA THR A 15 -1.99 -10.38 -14.77
C THR A 15 -2.15 -10.65 -16.27
N GLY A 16 -1.69 -9.73 -17.13
CA GLY A 16 -1.64 -9.94 -18.58
C GLY A 16 -0.64 -11.01 -19.03
N ILE A 17 0.26 -11.45 -18.14
CA ILE A 17 1.23 -12.54 -18.40
C ILE A 17 0.95 -13.78 -17.54
N GLY A 18 -0.19 -13.84 -16.86
CA GLY A 18 -0.68 -15.04 -16.16
C GLY A 18 -0.65 -15.02 -14.63
N ASP A 19 -0.27 -13.92 -13.97
CA ASP A 19 -0.38 -13.84 -12.50
C ASP A 19 -1.85 -13.67 -12.05
N ASP A 20 -2.29 -14.45 -11.07
CA ASP A 20 -3.63 -14.29 -10.45
C ASP A 20 -3.74 -13.00 -9.60
N VAL A 21 -2.60 -12.53 -9.08
CA VAL A 21 -2.49 -11.30 -8.30
C VAL A 21 -1.48 -10.39 -8.96
N CYS A 22 -1.89 -9.17 -9.29
CA CYS A 22 -1.05 -8.19 -9.96
C CYS A 22 0.13 -7.76 -9.07
N ARG A 23 1.38 -7.93 -9.53
CA ARG A 23 2.57 -7.49 -8.80
C ARG A 23 2.66 -5.97 -8.62
N GLY A 24 2.01 -5.18 -9.47
CA GLY A 24 2.01 -3.72 -9.37
C GLY A 24 0.97 -3.19 -8.40
N CYS A 25 -0.32 -3.40 -8.72
CA CYS A 25 -1.41 -2.86 -7.91
C CYS A 25 -1.93 -3.79 -6.81
N LYS A 26 -1.44 -5.04 -6.74
CA LYS A 26 -1.83 -6.08 -5.77
C LYS A 26 -3.33 -6.46 -5.77
N ARG A 27 -4.07 -6.06 -6.81
CA ARG A 27 -5.44 -6.53 -7.08
C ARG A 27 -5.43 -7.93 -7.69
N PHE A 28 -6.54 -8.64 -7.58
CA PHE A 28 -6.73 -9.93 -8.23
C PHE A 28 -7.03 -9.74 -9.72
N ALA A 29 -6.73 -10.75 -10.54
CA ALA A 29 -6.83 -10.65 -12.00
C ALA A 29 -8.23 -10.23 -12.47
N HIS A 30 -9.28 -10.87 -11.96
CA HIS A 30 -10.68 -10.52 -12.25
C HIS A 30 -11.00 -9.08 -11.83
N GLU A 31 -10.47 -8.60 -10.70
CA GLU A 31 -10.70 -7.21 -10.25
C GLU A 31 -10.01 -6.16 -11.12
N VAL A 32 -8.89 -6.54 -11.76
CA VAL A 32 -8.21 -5.68 -12.73
C VAL A 32 -9.04 -5.60 -14.02
N ILE A 33 -9.54 -6.74 -14.49
CA ILE A 33 -10.30 -6.87 -15.74
C ILE A 33 -11.67 -6.19 -15.62
N ASP A 34 -12.41 -6.50 -14.56
CA ASP A 34 -13.81 -6.09 -14.38
C ASP A 34 -13.97 -4.73 -13.69
N TRP A 35 -12.86 -4.01 -13.44
CA TRP A 35 -12.86 -2.77 -12.64
C TRP A 35 -13.92 -1.75 -13.08
N ASN A 36 -14.09 -1.58 -14.39
CA ASN A 36 -15.05 -0.63 -14.95
C ASN A 36 -16.51 -1.09 -14.79
N ALA A 37 -16.76 -2.39 -14.66
CA ALA A 37 -18.08 -2.97 -14.44
C ALA A 37 -18.50 -2.95 -12.96
N TYR A 38 -17.54 -2.91 -12.02
CA TYR A 38 -17.84 -2.86 -10.59
C TYR A 38 -18.55 -1.59 -10.15
N SER A 39 -19.50 -1.76 -9.22
CA SER A 39 -20.13 -0.66 -8.50
C SER A 39 -19.13 0.07 -7.61
N GLU A 40 -19.45 1.29 -7.19
CA GLU A 40 -18.60 2.03 -6.25
C GLU A 40 -18.44 1.31 -4.90
N GLU A 41 -19.44 0.54 -4.48
CA GLU A 41 -19.38 -0.26 -3.25
C GLU A 41 -18.39 -1.43 -3.40
N GLN A 42 -18.46 -2.16 -4.52
CA GLN A 42 -17.49 -3.23 -4.82
C GLN A 42 -16.07 -2.67 -4.92
N ARG A 43 -15.88 -1.53 -5.60
CA ARG A 43 -14.57 -0.85 -5.67
C ARG A 43 -14.07 -0.45 -4.28
N ARG A 44 -14.96 -0.03 -3.38
CA ARG A 44 -14.60 0.36 -2.02
C ARG A 44 -14.15 -0.85 -1.20
N VAL A 45 -14.86 -1.97 -1.27
CA VAL A 45 -14.45 -3.23 -0.61
C VAL A 45 -13.05 -3.66 -1.06
N ILE A 46 -12.77 -3.59 -2.37
CA ILE A 46 -11.45 -3.90 -2.92
C ILE A 46 -10.38 -2.93 -2.40
N ALA A 47 -10.70 -1.63 -2.37
CA ALA A 47 -9.78 -0.60 -1.88
C ALA A 47 -9.46 -0.76 -0.39
N GLU A 48 -10.48 -1.01 0.44
CA GLU A 48 -10.34 -1.24 1.88
C GLU A 48 -9.51 -2.48 2.19
N ARG A 49 -9.75 -3.59 1.48
CA ARG A 49 -8.95 -4.81 1.62
C ARG A 49 -7.48 -4.55 1.30
N ARG A 50 -7.23 -3.88 0.18
CA ARG A 50 -5.89 -3.52 -0.29
C ARG A 50 -5.17 -2.60 0.71
N GLU A 51 -5.89 -1.59 1.20
CA GLU A 51 -5.40 -0.67 2.22
C GLU A 51 -5.03 -1.41 3.50
N GLY A 52 -5.88 -2.35 3.96
CA GLY A 52 -5.58 -3.17 5.14
C GLY A 52 -4.27 -3.95 5.02
N TYR A 53 -3.99 -4.56 3.85
CA TYR A 53 -2.73 -5.28 3.63
C TYR A 53 -1.53 -4.35 3.62
N LEU A 54 -1.63 -3.20 2.95
CA LEU A 54 -0.54 -2.22 2.94
C LEU A 54 -0.27 -1.68 4.35
N VAL A 55 -1.31 -1.33 5.10
CA VAL A 55 -1.20 -0.88 6.49
C VAL A 55 -0.49 -1.93 7.34
N ASN A 56 -0.84 -3.21 7.20
CA ASN A 56 -0.19 -4.29 7.93
C ASN A 56 1.29 -4.43 7.56
N ALA A 57 1.60 -4.40 6.26
CA ALA A 57 2.98 -4.49 5.77
C ALA A 57 3.84 -3.34 6.29
N VAL A 58 3.37 -2.09 6.19
CA VAL A 58 4.12 -0.92 6.71
C VAL A 58 4.28 -0.99 8.23
N ARG A 59 3.21 -1.31 8.96
CA ARG A 59 3.24 -1.36 10.45
C ARG A 59 4.22 -2.39 10.99
N SER A 60 4.51 -3.45 10.24
CA SER A 60 5.54 -4.42 10.63
C SER A 60 6.95 -3.80 10.63
N GLN A 61 7.20 -2.78 9.80
CA GLN A 61 8.53 -2.19 9.60
C GLN A 61 8.69 -0.82 10.27
N LEU A 62 7.62 -0.02 10.33
CA LEU A 62 7.64 1.36 10.76
C LEU A 62 6.49 1.66 11.72
N GLU A 63 6.75 2.56 12.66
CA GLU A 63 5.76 3.10 13.57
C GLU A 63 5.64 4.61 13.37
N ILE A 64 4.40 5.10 13.43
CA ILE A 64 4.10 6.53 13.39
C ILE A 64 4.08 7.04 14.83
N VAL A 65 5.07 7.86 15.17
CA VAL A 65 5.23 8.46 16.50
C VAL A 65 4.54 9.82 16.56
N ASP A 66 4.63 10.59 15.48
CA ASP A 66 3.99 11.88 15.34
C ASP A 66 3.29 11.98 13.97
N ARG A 67 1.96 11.92 14.02
CA ARG A 67 1.13 11.96 12.81
C ARG A 67 1.05 13.36 12.21
N GLU A 68 1.07 14.39 13.04
CA GLU A 68 0.94 15.78 12.58
C GLU A 68 2.22 16.18 11.85
N LEU A 69 3.38 15.88 12.43
CA LEU A 69 4.67 16.08 11.79
C LEU A 69 4.78 15.31 10.46
N LEU A 70 4.33 14.05 10.42
CA LEU A 70 4.29 13.27 9.17
C LEU A 70 3.47 13.99 8.09
N LEU A 71 2.27 14.46 8.45
CA LEU A 71 1.37 15.15 7.52
C LEU A 71 2.01 16.46 7.00
N GLU A 72 2.58 17.26 7.89
CA GLU A 72 3.28 18.50 7.54
C GLU A 72 4.45 18.24 6.57
N GLN A 73 5.27 17.21 6.84
CA GLN A 73 6.39 16.88 5.98
C GLN A 73 5.97 16.38 4.59
N LEU A 74 4.89 15.60 4.51
CA LEU A 74 4.33 15.16 3.24
C LEU A 74 3.90 16.33 2.36
N HIS A 75 3.22 17.33 2.96
CA HIS A 75 2.84 18.55 2.25
C HIS A 75 4.05 19.39 1.85
N HIS A 76 5.00 19.59 2.77
CA HIS A 76 6.22 20.36 2.52
C HIS A 76 7.02 19.78 1.35
N GLN A 77 7.16 18.46 1.29
CA GLN A 77 7.87 17.74 0.23
C GLN A 77 7.02 17.50 -1.03
N ARG A 78 5.75 17.95 -1.02
CA ARG A 78 4.79 17.79 -2.12
C ARG A 78 4.64 16.33 -2.55
N VAL A 79 4.71 15.40 -1.60
CA VAL A 79 4.42 13.99 -1.82
C VAL A 79 2.95 13.87 -2.23
N ARG A 80 2.64 13.04 -3.21
CA ARG A 80 1.26 12.78 -3.62
C ARG A 80 0.69 11.68 -2.74
N PHE A 81 -0.35 11.97 -1.98
CA PHE A 81 -1.06 11.01 -1.14
C PHE A 81 -2.55 11.36 -1.04
N ASP A 82 -3.35 10.48 -0.43
CA ASP A 82 -4.77 10.73 -0.14
C ASP A 82 -4.98 10.82 1.37
N GLU A 83 -5.23 12.03 1.87
CA GLU A 83 -5.47 12.31 3.30
C GLU A 83 -6.66 11.53 3.90
N SER A 84 -7.56 10.99 3.07
CA SER A 84 -8.65 10.15 3.57
C SER A 84 -8.24 8.71 3.87
N GLN A 85 -7.05 8.28 3.42
CA GLN A 85 -6.52 6.95 3.72
C GLN A 85 -5.84 6.89 5.09
N ASN A 86 -5.63 5.68 5.57
CA ASN A 86 -4.87 5.41 6.77
C ASN A 86 -3.45 6.02 6.69
N PRO A 87 -2.94 6.66 7.76
CA PRO A 87 -1.60 7.27 7.78
C PRO A 87 -0.45 6.34 7.36
N TYR A 88 -0.56 5.03 7.59
CA TYR A 88 0.45 4.07 7.12
C TYR A 88 0.53 3.98 5.59
N CYS A 89 -0.55 4.27 4.86
CA CYS A 89 -0.50 4.43 3.40
C CYS A 89 0.36 5.63 3.00
N TRP A 90 0.30 6.72 3.77
CA TRP A 90 1.09 7.93 3.49
C TRP A 90 2.59 7.66 3.69
N VAL A 91 2.94 6.89 4.72
CA VAL A 91 4.32 6.43 4.93
C VAL A 91 4.85 5.67 3.72
N PHE A 92 4.03 4.80 3.11
CA PHE A 92 4.46 4.08 1.91
C PHE A 92 4.66 5.02 0.71
N GLU A 93 3.79 6.01 0.51
CA GLU A 93 3.96 7.00 -0.56
C GLU A 93 5.20 7.88 -0.32
N LEU A 94 5.51 8.23 0.94
CA LEU A 94 6.77 8.89 1.30
C LEU A 94 7.99 8.05 0.90
N LEU A 95 8.01 6.77 1.26
CA LEU A 95 9.11 5.87 0.91
C LEU A 95 9.23 5.70 -0.62
N ARG A 96 8.11 5.63 -1.34
CA ARG A 96 8.12 5.57 -2.82
C ARG A 96 8.65 6.86 -3.45
N ALA A 97 8.38 8.01 -2.87
CA ALA A 97 8.85 9.29 -3.37
C ALA A 97 10.36 9.47 -3.18
N GLY A 98 10.92 8.99 -2.06
CA GLY A 98 12.31 9.33 -1.71
C GLY A 98 12.99 8.51 -0.64
N ALA A 99 12.73 7.21 -0.49
CA ALA A 99 13.39 6.38 0.54
C ALA A 99 14.93 6.50 0.57
N SER A 100 15.58 6.69 -0.59
CA SER A 100 17.03 6.85 -0.67
C SER A 100 17.54 8.23 -0.21
N GLN A 101 16.66 9.21 -0.06
CA GLN A 101 16.99 10.60 0.30
C GLN A 101 16.67 10.91 1.77
N ILE A 102 15.96 10.02 2.46
CA ILE A 102 15.60 10.20 3.87
C ILE A 102 16.75 9.70 4.74
N SER A 103 17.45 10.64 5.39
CA SER A 103 18.54 10.33 6.33
C SER A 103 18.10 10.23 7.78
N ASP A 104 16.98 10.89 8.14
CA ASP A 104 16.42 10.88 9.49
C ASP A 104 14.89 10.69 9.44
N LEU A 105 14.41 9.54 9.91
CA LEU A 105 12.98 9.24 10.00
C LEU A 105 12.27 10.08 11.07
N LYS A 106 12.99 10.52 12.11
CA LYS A 106 12.38 11.30 13.20
C LYS A 106 11.90 12.66 12.72
N ALA A 107 12.58 13.24 11.72
CA ALA A 107 12.14 14.46 11.04
C ALA A 107 10.74 14.33 10.40
N PHE A 108 10.28 13.10 10.16
CA PHE A 108 8.96 12.78 9.59
C PHE A 108 7.99 12.20 10.61
N GLY A 109 8.33 12.21 11.91
CA GLY A 109 7.50 11.59 12.94
C GLY A 109 7.45 10.06 12.87
N LEU A 110 8.48 9.43 12.29
CA LEU A 110 8.56 7.99 12.09
C LEU A 110 9.69 7.36 12.89
N GLN A 111 9.51 6.08 13.23
CA GLN A 111 10.57 5.25 13.78
C GLN A 111 10.54 3.83 13.21
N LEU A 112 11.70 3.19 13.16
CA LEU A 112 11.81 1.77 12.81
C LEU A 112 11.30 0.91 13.95
N THR A 113 10.54 -0.14 13.62
CA THR A 113 10.23 -1.21 14.57
C THR A 113 11.50 -1.95 14.98
N ALA A 114 11.42 -2.74 16.05
CA ALA A 114 12.57 -3.52 16.52
C ALA A 114 13.18 -4.43 15.43
N GLN A 115 12.33 -5.04 14.58
CA GLN A 115 12.77 -5.94 13.51
C GLN A 115 13.42 -5.22 12.32
N ALA A 116 13.08 -3.94 12.09
CA ALA A 116 13.59 -3.18 10.96
C ALA A 116 14.85 -2.36 11.27
N ARG A 117 15.33 -2.39 12.52
CA ARG A 117 16.52 -1.62 12.92
C ARG A 117 17.76 -2.05 12.14
N GLY A 118 18.50 -1.06 11.64
CA GLY A 118 19.72 -1.29 10.85
C GLY A 118 19.47 -1.65 9.39
N VAL A 119 18.21 -1.79 8.95
CA VAL A 119 17.87 -2.02 7.55
C VAL A 119 17.74 -0.68 6.82
N PRO A 120 18.38 -0.50 5.65
CA PRO A 120 18.22 0.71 4.85
C PRO A 120 16.76 0.94 4.42
N LEU A 121 16.31 2.20 4.35
CA LEU A 121 14.92 2.53 4.00
C LEU A 121 14.51 2.06 2.60
N VAL A 122 15.45 2.03 1.65
CA VAL A 122 15.21 1.48 0.30
C VAL A 122 14.84 0.00 0.37
N GLU A 123 15.51 -0.74 1.26
CA GLU A 123 15.26 -2.15 1.48
C GLU A 123 13.96 -2.37 2.27
N ILE A 124 13.67 -1.53 3.27
CA ILE A 124 12.38 -1.55 3.97
C ILE A 124 11.23 -1.32 3.00
N ARG A 125 11.35 -0.37 2.07
CA ARG A 125 10.34 -0.15 1.03
C ARG A 125 10.12 -1.40 0.17
N ARG A 126 11.20 -2.12 -0.19
CA ARG A 126 11.14 -3.38 -0.94
C ARG A 126 10.40 -4.45 -0.13
N LEU A 127 10.77 -4.64 1.13
CA LEU A 127 10.15 -5.61 2.04
C LEU A 127 8.65 -5.32 2.22
N ILE A 128 8.26 -4.06 2.39
CA ILE A 128 6.84 -3.67 2.48
C ILE A 128 6.07 -4.06 1.20
N ASP A 129 6.65 -3.83 0.02
CA ASP A 129 5.99 -4.19 -1.25
C ASP A 129 5.85 -5.70 -1.44
N GLU A 130 6.84 -6.47 -0.95
CA GLU A 130 6.84 -7.92 -0.95
C GLU A 130 5.83 -8.50 0.02
N ASP A 131 5.79 -8.01 1.26
CA ASP A 131 4.80 -8.42 2.27
C ASP A 131 3.38 -8.08 1.81
N PHE A 132 3.18 -6.89 1.24
CA PHE A 132 1.88 -6.49 0.70
C PHE A 132 1.43 -7.42 -0.44
N TYR A 133 2.36 -7.82 -1.31
CA TYR A 133 2.06 -8.82 -2.34
C TYR A 133 1.76 -10.20 -1.75
N ALA A 134 2.58 -10.65 -0.81
CA ALA A 134 2.41 -11.95 -0.16
C ALA A 134 1.06 -12.07 0.57
N LEU A 135 0.65 -11.03 1.30
CA LEU A 135 -0.67 -10.95 1.94
C LEU A 135 -1.80 -11.04 0.91
N SER A 136 -1.65 -10.37 -0.23
CA SER A 136 -2.65 -10.39 -1.30
C SER A 136 -2.76 -11.77 -1.94
N VAL A 137 -1.63 -12.44 -2.20
CA VAL A 137 -1.58 -13.82 -2.72
C VAL A 137 -2.17 -14.82 -1.74
N ALA A 138 -1.78 -14.73 -0.46
CA ALA A 138 -2.27 -15.63 0.58
C ALA A 138 -3.79 -15.54 0.71
N TYR A 139 -4.37 -14.33 0.66
CA TYR A 139 -5.82 -14.17 0.68
C TYR A 139 -6.49 -14.76 -0.57
N TYR A 140 -5.95 -14.48 -1.76
CA TYR A 140 -6.50 -15.01 -3.00
C TYR A 140 -6.56 -16.54 -2.98
N GLN A 141 -5.44 -17.19 -2.64
CA GLN A 141 -5.35 -18.65 -2.58
C GLN A 141 -6.26 -19.27 -1.54
N ARG A 142 -6.44 -18.60 -0.39
CA ARG A 142 -7.23 -19.13 0.72
C ARG A 142 -8.73 -18.96 0.54
N TYR A 143 -9.17 -17.85 -0.07
CA TYR A 143 -10.58 -17.47 -0.07
C TYR A 143 -11.18 -17.33 -1.46
N VAL A 144 -10.41 -16.86 -2.44
CA VAL A 144 -10.95 -16.55 -3.78
C VAL A 144 -10.82 -17.73 -4.72
N ALA A 145 -9.62 -18.31 -4.85
CA ALA A 145 -9.39 -19.47 -5.71
C ALA A 145 -10.30 -20.67 -5.38
N PRO A 146 -10.61 -20.96 -4.09
CA PRO A 146 -11.55 -22.02 -3.72
C PRO A 146 -13.04 -21.62 -3.81
N GLY A 147 -13.36 -20.35 -4.09
CA GLY A 147 -14.75 -19.86 -4.19
C GLY A 147 -15.48 -19.65 -2.87
N ILE A 148 -14.78 -19.20 -1.81
CA ILE A 148 -15.31 -19.04 -0.45
C ILE A 148 -15.80 -17.59 -0.18
N THR A 149 -15.50 -16.64 -1.08
CA THR A 149 -15.85 -15.21 -0.98
C THR A 149 -17.15 -14.86 -1.67
#